data_AF-A7A734-F1
#
_entry.id   AF-A7A734-F1
#
_cell.length_a   1.000
_cell.length_b   1.000
_cell.length_c   1.000
_cell.angle_alpha   90.00
_cell.angle_beta   90.00
_cell.angle_gamma   90.00
#
_symmetry.space_group_name_H-M   'P 1'
#
loop_
_entity.id
_entity.type
_entity.pdbx_description
1 polymer ?
#
loop_
_entity_poly.entity_id
_entity_poly.type
_entity_poly.pdbx_seq_one_letter_code
_entity_poly.pdbx_strand_id
1 'polypeptide(L)' 'MFKRYPYTIGLLLVVSIVCCLAWLLTHDACMHPLGNGLAAWWAFVNAPLFLIGLIEEAGGESE' A
#
# COMPACT_ATOMS: atom_id res chain seq x y z
N MET A 1 -4.86 12.17 10.06
CA MET A 1 -4.14 11.08 10.76
C MET A 1 -2.67 11.00 10.33
N PHE A 2 -2.36 11.27 9.06
CA PHE A 2 -0.99 11.29 8.50
C PHE A 2 -0.02 12.26 9.16
N LYS A 3 -0.51 13.41 9.65
CA LYS A 3 0.27 14.45 10.34
C LYS A 3 1.07 13.99 11.57
N ARG A 4 0.68 12.88 12.22
CA ARG A 4 1.34 12.46 13.47
C ARG A 4 2.57 11.59 13.24
N TYR A 5 2.59 10.77 12.18
CA TYR A 5 3.69 9.84 11.87
C TYR A 5 3.80 9.57 10.35
N PRO A 6 4.11 10.58 9.52
CA PRO A 6 4.06 10.43 8.05
C PRO A 6 5.04 9.38 7.54
N TYR A 7 6.25 9.34 8.11
CA TYR A 7 7.29 8.37 7.72
C TYR A 7 6.95 6.93 8.13
N THR A 8 6.39 6.73 9.33
CA THR A 8 5.97 5.39 9.77
C THR A 8 4.83 4.87 8.92
N ILE A 9 3.88 5.73 8.56
CA ILE A 9 2.74 5.36 7.72
C ILE A 9 3.21 5.07 6.28
N GLY A 10 4.08 5.90 5.71
CA GLY A 10 4.70 5.66 4.41
C GLY A 10 5.49 4.35 4.37
N LEU A 11 6.28 4.06 5.40
CA LEU A 11 7.05 2.81 5.51
C LEU A 11 6.13 1.59 5.60
N LEU A 12 5.05 1.66 6.40
CA LEU A 12 4.05 0.59 6.48
C LEU A 12 3.34 0.36 5.14
N LEU A 13 3.04 1.43 4.40
CA LEU A 13 2.48 1.34 3.05
C LEU A 13 3.41 0.58 2.10
N VAL A 14 4.68 0.98 2.04
CA VAL A 14 5.68 0.31 1.18
C VAL A 14 5.84 -1.16 1.57
N VAL A 15 5.99 -1.45 2.85
CA VAL A 15 6.09 -2.84 3.34
C VAL A 15 4.85 -3.64 2.98
N SER A 16 3.65 -3.07 3.13
CA SER A 16 2.40 -3.75 2.76
C SER A 16 2.31 -4.07 1.27
N ILE A 17 2.77 -3.16 0.39
CA ILE A 17 2.83 -3.39 -1.06
C ILE A 17 3.77 -4.55 -1.36
N VAL A 18 4.97 -4.55 -0.77
CA VAL A 18 5.96 -5.62 -0.99
C VAL A 18 5.42 -6.96 -0.52
N CYS A 19 4.76 -7.03 0.64
CA CYS A 19 4.12 -8.25 1.11
C CYS A 19 3.00 -8.74 0.18
N CYS A 20 2.16 -7.84 -0.34
CA CYS A 20 1.11 -8.20 -1.29
C CYS A 20 1.70 -8.72 -2.62
N LEU A 21 2.74 -8.07 -3.15
CA LEU A 21 3.42 -8.53 -4.36
C LEU A 21 4.11 -9.89 -4.15
N ALA A 22 4.77 -10.08 -3.01
CA ALA A 22 5.36 -11.37 -2.65
C ALA A 22 4.30 -12.47 -2.60
N TRP A 23 3.14 -12.20 -1.99
CA TRP A 23 1.99 -13.12 -1.97
C TRP A 23 1.48 -13.45 -3.39
N LEU A 24 1.25 -12.43 -4.22
CA LEU A 24 0.78 -12.57 -5.61
C LEU A 24 1.67 -13.48 -6.46
N LEU A 25 2.98 -13.47 -6.18
CA LEU A 25 3.97 -14.25 -6.91
C LEU A 25 4.16 -15.68 -6.35
N THR A 26 3.47 -16.05 -5.28
CA THR A 26 3.53 -17.42 -4.74
C THR A 26 2.61 -18.38 -5.50
N HIS A 27 3.00 -19.65 -5.56
CA HIS A 27 2.18 -20.73 -6.12
C HIS A 27 0.86 -20.93 -5.34
N ASP A 28 0.87 -20.63 -4.03
CA ASP A 28 -0.30 -20.76 -3.16
C ASP A 28 -1.41 -19.77 -3.54
N ALA A 29 -1.05 -18.58 -4.04
CA ALA A 29 -2.01 -17.58 -4.50
C ALA A 29 -2.91 -18.07 -5.65
N CYS A 30 -2.45 -19.05 -6.46
CA CYS A 30 -3.27 -19.65 -7.52
C CYS A 30 -4.46 -20.46 -6.99
N MET A 31 -4.37 -20.95 -5.75
CA MET A 31 -5.45 -21.72 -5.11
C MET A 31 -6.43 -20.84 -4.31
N HIS A 32 -6.10 -19.55 -4.14
CA HIS A 32 -6.86 -18.61 -3.32
C HIS A 32 -7.33 -17.37 -4.12
N PRO A 33 -8.33 -17.51 -5.01
CA PRO A 33 -8.74 -16.44 -5.94
C PRO A 33 -9.23 -15.18 -5.22
N LEU A 34 -9.96 -15.33 -4.11
CA LEU A 34 -10.42 -14.19 -3.30
C LEU A 34 -9.27 -13.46 -2.59
N GLY A 35 -8.33 -14.22 -1.99
CA GLY A 35 -7.16 -13.64 -1.33
C GLY A 35 -6.25 -12.93 -2.33
N ASN A 36 -6.10 -13.49 -3.52
CA ASN A 36 -5.33 -12.89 -4.61
C ASN A 36 -5.98 -11.59 -5.11
N GLY A 37 -7.31 -11.60 -5.31
CA GLY A 37 -8.05 -10.41 -5.70
C GLY A 37 -7.95 -9.28 -4.67
N LEU A 38 -8.03 -9.61 -3.37
CA LEU A 38 -7.90 -8.62 -2.30
C LEU A 38 -6.47 -8.06 -2.21
N ALA A 39 -5.46 -8.92 -2.33
CA ALA A 39 -4.06 -8.49 -2.33
C ALA A 39 -3.74 -7.61 -3.55
N ALA A 40 -4.27 -7.93 -4.73
CA ALA A 40 -4.14 -7.10 -5.93
C ALA A 40 -4.87 -5.75 -5.76
N TRP A 41 -6.10 -5.75 -5.25
CA TRP A 41 -6.86 -4.53 -4.97
C TRP A 41 -6.13 -3.61 -3.98
N TRP A 42 -5.57 -4.18 -2.91
CA TRP A 42 -4.78 -3.41 -1.95
C TRP A 42 -3.52 -2.82 -2.58
N ALA A 43 -2.72 -3.64 -3.26
CA ALA A 43 -1.43 -3.24 -3.81
C ALA A 43 -1.54 -2.23 -4.96
N PHE A 44 -2.54 -2.37 -5.83
CA PHE A 44 -2.65 -1.57 -7.06
C PHE A 44 -3.67 -0.43 -7.00
N VAL A 45 -4.60 -0.43 -6.02
CA VAL A 45 -5.63 0.61 -5.91
C VAL A 45 -5.49 1.39 -4.61
N ASN A 46 -5.65 0.75 -3.45
CA ASN A 46 -5.66 1.48 -2.18
C ASN A 46 -4.27 2.06 -1.85
N ALA A 47 -3.24 1.22 -1.88
CA ALA A 47 -1.89 1.64 -1.51
C ALA A 47 -1.37 2.84 -2.33
N PRO A 48 -1.51 2.89 -3.68
CA PRO A 48 -1.12 4.07 -4.44
C PRO A 48 -1.98 5.29 -4.14
N LEU A 49 -3.30 5.15 -3.93
CA LEU A 49 -4.16 6.28 -3.52
C LEU A 49 -3.73 6.86 -2.17
N PHE A 50 -3.42 6.00 -1.20
CA PHE A 50 -2.90 6.43 0.10
C PHE A 50 -1.52 7.08 0.00
N LEU A 51 -0.68 6.61 -0.91
CA LEU A 51 0.65 7.16 -1.15
C LEU A 51 0.57 8.54 -1.81
N ILE A 52 -0.35 8.75 -2.76
CA ILE A 52 -0.66 10.06 -3.33
C ILE A 52 -1.13 11.03 -2.25
N GLY A 53 -2.12 10.63 -1.42
CA GLY A 53 -2.60 11.49 -0.34
C GLY A 53 -1.53 11.82 0.70
N LEU A 54 -0.59 10.90 0.96
CA LEU A 54 0.57 11.17 1.82
C LEU A 54 1.52 12.21 1.21
N ILE A 55 1.78 12.11 -0.10
CA ILE A 55 2.63 13.06 -0.83
C ILE A 55 1.99 14.45 -0.88
N GLU A 56 0.69 14.53 -1.15
CA GLU A 56 -0.05 15.80 -1.18
C GLU A 56 -0.01 16.49 0.19
N GLU A 57 -0.24 15.75 1.28
CA GLU A 57 -0.13 16.30 2.64
C GLU A 57 1.31 16.76 2.94
N ALA A 58 2.32 15.98 2.54
CA ALA A 58 3.72 16.35 2.75
C ALA A 58 4.14 17.58 1.91
N GLY A 59 3.57 17.76 0.72
CA GLY A 59 3.82 18.91 -0.15
C GLY A 59 3.15 20.19 0.35
N GLY A 60 1.93 20.10 0.88
CA GLY A 60 1.20 21.24 1.44
C GLY A 60 1.79 21.80 2.75
N GLU A 61 2.73 21.10 3.40
CA GLU A 61 3.47 21.61 4.56
C GLU A 61 4.70 22.45 4.20
N SER A 62 5.01 22.63 2.90
CA SER A 62 6.16 23.37 2.40
C SER A 62 5.84 24.74 1.75
N GLU A 63 4.57 25.13 1.72
CA GLU A 63 4.08 26.45 1.27
C GLU A 63 3.66 27.35 2.45
#